data_AF-A0A7W0IVB6-F1
#
_entry.id   AF-A0A7W0IVB6-F1
#
_cell.length_a   1.000
_cell.length_b   1.000
_cell.length_c   1.000
_cell.angle_alpha   90.00
_cell.angle_beta   90.00
_cell.angle_gamma   90.00
#
_symmetry.space_group_name_H-M   'P 1'
#
loop_
_entity.id
_entity.type
_entity.pdbx_description
1 polymer ?
#
loop_
_entity_poly.entity_id
_entity_poly.type
_entity_poly.pdbx_seq_one_letter_code
_entity_poly.pdbx_strand_id
1 'polypeptide(L)'
;MSNDKNDSSAITILFGETEKSADELHKKFSDGAKLTGYIRDRIVAAKPYWVSLSEKYGSDPEVAPTLSSGIDFLNAYNQQLNDLNASLQYNEKRLVSIVGSGEVFDVNTASIADVNPVGFYFEHKPCPFTDHGDTESRAMQLEKFDVSLAKTYRQVWEVLHSTRADPERAALYLMRQTYDHFFGILAPDDKVRQSNGWEKKPRDKPDQVTRIERIEYAAHAHISDQIKAQIMIASAKPILKVYMALNQAHKRGELDSNKARNAIYAMDKVLSEWLNTIDL
;
A
#
# COMPACT_ATOMS: atom_id res chain seq x y z
N MET A 1 47.60 -12.31 11.91
CA MET A 1 46.28 -11.98 12.49
C MET A 1 45.99 -10.47 12.43
N SER A 2 46.17 -9.80 11.28
CA SER A 2 45.84 -8.37 11.14
C SER A 2 45.00 -8.01 9.90
N ASN A 3 44.47 -9.01 9.17
CA ASN A 3 43.62 -8.76 8.00
C ASN A 3 42.12 -8.64 8.36
N ASP A 4 41.65 -9.33 9.41
CA ASP A 4 40.22 -9.43 9.72
C ASP A 4 39.53 -8.10 10.09
N LYS A 5 40.28 -7.10 10.59
CA LYS A 5 39.72 -5.77 10.89
C LYS A 5 39.49 -4.91 9.66
N ASN A 6 40.26 -5.10 8.59
CA ASN A 6 40.10 -4.33 7.36
C ASN A 6 38.84 -4.80 6.61
N ASP A 7 38.57 -6.11 6.59
CA ASP A 7 37.46 -6.69 5.82
C ASP A 7 36.09 -6.32 6.40
N SER A 8 35.95 -6.28 7.74
CA SER A 8 34.69 -5.85 8.38
C SER A 8 34.35 -4.39 8.07
N SER A 9 35.35 -3.52 7.97
CA SER A 9 35.14 -2.10 7.63
C SER A 9 34.71 -1.92 6.17
N ALA A 10 35.24 -2.75 5.26
CA ALA A 10 34.90 -2.71 3.85
C ALA A 10 33.43 -3.07 3.60
N ILE A 11 32.90 -4.10 4.28
CA ILE A 11 31.49 -4.50 4.14
C ILE A 11 30.56 -3.37 4.58
N THR A 12 30.80 -2.75 5.73
CA THR A 12 29.98 -1.62 6.22
C THR A 12 29.98 -0.44 5.24
N ILE A 13 31.13 -0.12 4.63
CA ILE A 13 31.24 0.94 3.62
C ILE A 13 30.40 0.60 2.39
N LEU A 14 30.50 -0.64 1.87
CA LEU A 14 29.75 -1.07 0.69
C LEU A 14 28.23 -1.02 0.90
N PHE A 15 27.74 -1.43 2.07
CA PHE A 15 26.32 -1.29 2.41
C PHE A 15 25.91 0.18 2.44
N GLY A 16 26.68 1.05 3.10
CA GLY A 16 26.38 2.49 3.15
C GLY A 16 26.36 3.16 1.77
N GLU A 17 27.28 2.81 0.87
CA GLU A 17 27.30 3.31 -0.51
C GLU A 17 26.10 2.81 -1.33
N THR A 18 25.72 1.54 -1.13
CA THR A 18 24.56 0.94 -1.81
C THR A 18 23.25 1.57 -1.34
N GLU A 19 23.07 1.73 -0.03
CA GLU A 19 21.92 2.41 0.58
C GLU A 19 21.80 3.85 0.07
N LYS A 20 22.90 4.61 0.09
CA LYS A 20 22.92 5.98 -0.43
C LYS A 20 22.53 6.05 -1.90
N SER A 21 23.02 5.12 -2.72
CA SER A 21 22.68 5.06 -4.15
C SER A 21 21.19 4.77 -4.37
N ALA A 22 20.61 3.88 -3.56
CA ALA A 22 19.18 3.59 -3.57
C ALA A 22 18.35 4.82 -3.14
N ASP A 23 18.77 5.54 -2.10
CA ASP A 23 18.12 6.76 -1.62
C ASP A 23 18.13 7.89 -2.66
N GLU A 24 19.26 8.10 -3.34
CA GLU A 24 19.38 9.09 -4.40
C GLU A 24 18.46 8.76 -5.59
N LEU A 25 18.37 7.47 -5.95
CA LEU A 25 17.45 7.00 -6.98
C LEU A 25 15.99 7.20 -6.56
N HIS A 26 15.64 6.81 -5.33
CA HIS A 26 14.29 6.99 -4.77
C HIS A 26 13.88 8.46 -4.73
N LYS A 27 14.78 9.35 -4.34
CA LYS A 27 14.56 10.80 -4.38
C LYS A 27 14.21 11.28 -5.78
N LYS A 28 14.95 10.87 -6.81
CA LYS A 28 14.68 11.28 -8.21
C LYS A 28 13.29 10.86 -8.66
N PHE A 29 12.89 9.61 -8.38
CA PHE A 29 11.54 9.14 -8.72
C PHE A 29 10.45 9.81 -7.90
N SER A 30 10.67 10.05 -6.61
CA SER A 30 9.73 10.77 -5.74
C SER A 30 9.51 12.21 -6.22
N ASP A 31 10.59 12.91 -6.62
CA ASP A 31 10.49 14.26 -7.17
C ASP A 31 9.80 14.26 -8.55
N GLY A 32 10.06 13.24 -9.38
CA GLY A 32 9.32 13.01 -10.62
C GLY A 32 7.82 12.81 -10.40
N ALA A 33 7.44 11.99 -9.41
CA ALA A 33 6.03 11.73 -9.05
C ALA A 33 5.31 12.99 -8.57
N LYS A 34 5.99 13.88 -7.83
CA LYS A 34 5.43 15.19 -7.45
C LYS A 34 5.15 16.06 -8.67
N LEU A 35 6.08 16.10 -9.62
CA LEU A 35 5.92 16.90 -10.85
C LEU A 35 4.77 16.38 -11.71
N THR A 36 4.68 15.06 -11.93
CA THR A 36 3.56 14.46 -12.68
C THR A 36 2.22 14.64 -11.98
N GLY A 37 2.19 14.57 -10.65
CA GLY A 37 1.02 14.91 -9.84
C GLY A 37 0.58 16.36 -10.03
N TYR A 38 1.51 17.31 -9.95
CA TYR A 38 1.22 18.73 -10.19
C TYR A 38 0.67 18.98 -11.61
N ILE A 39 1.26 18.34 -12.64
CA ILE A 39 0.76 18.42 -14.02
C ILE A 39 -0.70 17.97 -14.10
N ARG A 40 -1.03 16.81 -13.51
CA ARG A 40 -2.41 16.30 -13.46
C ARG A 40 -3.35 17.30 -12.79
N ASP A 41 -2.94 17.88 -11.65
CA ASP A 41 -3.76 18.85 -10.93
C ASP A 41 -4.05 20.09 -11.78
N ARG A 42 -3.07 20.59 -12.55
CA ARG A 42 -3.27 21.71 -13.49
C ARG A 42 -4.25 21.37 -14.60
N ILE A 43 -4.16 20.16 -15.18
CA ILE A 43 -5.08 19.70 -16.24
C ILE A 43 -6.50 19.58 -15.68
N VAL A 44 -6.67 18.95 -14.52
CA VAL A 44 -7.98 18.77 -13.86
C VAL A 44 -8.59 20.11 -13.50
N ALA A 45 -7.81 21.04 -12.94
CA ALA A 45 -8.29 22.38 -12.58
C ALA A 45 -8.68 23.23 -13.80
N ALA A 46 -7.98 23.08 -14.93
CA ALA A 46 -8.27 23.83 -16.15
C ALA A 46 -9.47 23.26 -16.94
N LYS A 47 -9.77 21.97 -16.80
CA LYS A 47 -10.79 21.26 -17.59
C LYS A 47 -12.17 21.96 -17.58
N PRO A 48 -12.76 22.35 -16.44
CA PRO A 48 -14.09 22.97 -16.44
C PRO A 48 -14.17 24.26 -17.28
N TYR A 49 -13.12 25.08 -17.27
CA TYR A 49 -13.06 26.30 -18.07
C TYR A 49 -13.10 25.99 -19.57
N TRP A 50 -12.23 25.08 -20.04
CA TRP A 50 -12.17 24.71 -21.46
C TRP A 50 -13.46 24.02 -21.94
N VAL A 51 -14.08 23.19 -21.09
CA VAL A 51 -15.40 22.62 -21.37
C VAL A 51 -16.44 23.72 -21.53
N SER A 52 -16.51 24.68 -20.60
CA SER A 52 -17.45 25.80 -20.71
C SER A 52 -17.22 26.69 -21.95
N LEU A 53 -15.96 26.86 -22.36
CA LEU A 53 -15.62 27.61 -23.57
C LEU A 53 -16.09 26.88 -24.83
N SER A 54 -15.98 25.56 -24.84
CA SER A 54 -16.46 24.72 -25.94
C SER A 54 -17.99 24.74 -26.06
N GLU A 55 -18.72 24.82 -24.94
CA GLU A 55 -20.17 24.94 -24.92
C GLU A 55 -20.64 26.30 -25.46
N LYS A 56 -19.88 27.37 -25.20
CA LYS A 56 -20.18 28.73 -25.69
C LYS A 56 -19.97 28.90 -27.20
N TYR A 57 -19.15 28.07 -27.83
CA TYR A 57 -18.83 28.17 -29.26
C TYR A 57 -20.08 28.18 -30.17
N GLY A 58 -21.16 27.47 -29.78
CA GLY A 58 -22.41 27.46 -30.54
C GLY A 58 -23.20 28.79 -30.51
N SER A 59 -22.98 29.61 -29.49
CA SER A 59 -23.64 30.91 -29.29
C SER A 59 -22.75 32.12 -29.57
N ASP A 60 -21.43 31.94 -29.51
CA ASP A 60 -20.43 32.99 -29.67
C ASP A 60 -19.27 32.48 -30.53
N PRO A 61 -19.31 32.72 -31.85
CA PRO A 61 -18.24 32.30 -32.76
C PRO A 61 -16.89 32.97 -32.49
N GLU A 62 -16.82 34.07 -31.75
CA GLU A 62 -15.55 34.77 -31.48
C GLU A 62 -14.62 33.94 -30.58
N VAL A 63 -15.14 32.94 -29.86
CA VAL A 63 -14.31 32.04 -29.05
C VAL A 63 -13.53 31.01 -29.86
N ALA A 64 -13.84 30.84 -31.15
CA ALA A 64 -13.26 29.79 -32.01
C ALA A 64 -11.72 29.79 -32.04
N PRO A 65 -11.03 30.93 -32.23
CA PRO A 65 -9.57 30.96 -32.28
C PRO A 65 -8.94 30.55 -30.95
N THR A 66 -9.55 30.96 -29.84
CA THR A 66 -9.11 30.60 -28.48
C THR A 66 -9.28 29.10 -28.24
N LEU A 67 -10.43 28.54 -28.63
CA LEU A 67 -10.69 27.10 -28.50
C LEU A 67 -9.73 26.27 -29.35
N SER A 68 -9.49 26.67 -30.61
CA SER A 68 -8.52 26.01 -31.50
C SER A 68 -7.12 26.03 -30.90
N SER A 69 -6.65 27.20 -30.44
CA SER A 69 -5.33 27.30 -29.79
C SER A 69 -5.22 26.44 -28.52
N GLY A 70 -6.29 26.37 -27.73
CA GLY A 70 -6.37 25.49 -26.57
C GLY A 70 -6.29 24.00 -26.93
N ILE A 71 -7.01 23.58 -27.97
CA ILE A 71 -6.98 22.20 -28.49
C ILE A 71 -5.56 21.85 -28.98
N ASP A 72 -4.94 22.73 -29.77
CA ASP A 72 -3.58 22.52 -30.27
C ASP A 72 -2.57 22.41 -29.11
N PHE A 73 -2.71 23.27 -28.10
CA PHE A 73 -1.88 23.19 -26.89
C PHE A 73 -2.09 21.87 -26.15
N LEU A 74 -3.34 21.43 -25.95
CA LEU A 74 -3.65 20.16 -25.29
C LEU A 74 -3.11 18.96 -26.06
N ASN A 75 -3.19 18.98 -27.39
CA ASN A 75 -2.63 17.94 -28.25
C ASN A 75 -1.10 17.87 -28.13
N ALA A 76 -0.42 19.02 -28.24
CA ALA A 76 1.02 19.11 -28.06
C ALA A 76 1.45 18.67 -26.65
N TYR A 77 0.68 19.06 -25.63
CA TYR A 77 0.98 18.68 -24.26
C TYR A 77 0.77 17.18 -24.01
N ASN A 78 -0.29 16.59 -24.59
CA ASN A 78 -0.52 15.15 -24.54
C ASN A 78 0.61 14.37 -25.24
N GLN A 79 1.13 14.87 -26.36
CA GLN A 79 2.29 14.26 -27.02
C GLN A 79 3.52 14.27 -26.11
N GLN A 80 3.83 15.39 -25.45
CA GLN A 80 4.94 15.46 -24.50
C GLN A 80 4.78 14.48 -23.32
N LEU A 81 3.55 14.29 -22.83
CA LEU A 81 3.26 13.31 -21.79
C LEU A 81 3.46 11.88 -22.29
N ASN A 82 3.06 11.57 -23.52
CA ASN A 82 3.27 10.27 -24.14
C ASN A 82 4.77 9.97 -24.34
N ASP A 83 5.55 10.95 -24.79
CA ASP A 83 7.01 10.81 -24.98
C ASP A 83 7.73 10.59 -23.65
N LEU A 84 7.30 11.32 -22.60
CA LEU A 84 7.80 11.12 -21.24
C LEU A 84 7.45 9.71 -20.72
N ASN A 85 6.20 9.28 -20.92
CA ASN A 85 5.75 7.95 -20.50
C ASN A 85 6.55 6.83 -21.19
N ALA A 86 6.79 6.93 -22.50
CA ALA A 86 7.62 5.98 -23.24
C ALA A 86 9.06 5.92 -22.70
N SER A 87 9.63 7.07 -22.33
CA SER A 87 10.96 7.15 -21.71
C SER A 87 11.00 6.52 -20.31
N LEU A 88 9.92 6.66 -19.53
CA LEU A 88 9.81 6.07 -18.20
C LEU A 88 9.61 4.55 -18.24
N GLN A 89 8.87 4.00 -19.21
CA GLN A 89 8.70 2.55 -19.38
C GLN A 89 10.04 1.82 -19.55
N TYR A 90 11.01 2.44 -20.23
CA TYR A 90 12.35 1.88 -20.35
C TYR A 90 13.08 1.81 -18.99
N ASN A 91 12.90 2.83 -18.16
CA ASN A 91 13.48 2.86 -16.82
C ASN A 91 12.77 1.88 -15.88
N GLU A 92 11.46 1.71 -16.00
CA GLU A 92 10.68 0.73 -15.24
C GLU A 92 11.22 -0.69 -15.43
N LYS A 93 11.45 -1.12 -16.68
CA LYS A 93 12.04 -2.45 -16.96
C LYS A 93 13.41 -2.64 -16.29
N ARG A 94 14.23 -1.58 -16.25
CA ARG A 94 15.53 -1.60 -15.55
C ARG A 94 15.36 -1.68 -14.04
N LEU A 95 14.40 -0.94 -13.48
CA LEU A 95 14.06 -1.01 -12.06
C LEU A 95 13.59 -2.42 -11.67
N VAL A 96 12.71 -3.03 -12.47
CA VAL A 96 12.24 -4.41 -12.25
C VAL A 96 13.43 -5.39 -12.21
N SER A 97 14.41 -5.24 -13.10
CA SER A 97 15.63 -6.06 -13.07
C SER A 97 16.47 -5.86 -11.80
N ILE A 98 16.57 -4.63 -11.31
CA ILE A 98 17.31 -4.32 -10.07
C ILE A 98 16.55 -4.91 -8.86
N VAL A 99 15.23 -4.77 -8.83
CA VAL A 99 14.36 -5.37 -7.82
C VAL A 99 14.55 -6.88 -7.76
N GLY A 100 14.53 -7.57 -8.91
CA GLY A 100 14.78 -9.02 -8.96
C GLY A 100 16.17 -9.41 -8.44
N SER A 101 17.19 -8.56 -8.67
CA SER A 101 18.52 -8.79 -8.10
C SER A 101 18.52 -8.61 -6.57
N GLY A 102 17.76 -7.63 -6.07
CA GLY A 102 17.51 -7.44 -4.63
C GLY A 102 16.81 -8.63 -3.99
N GLU A 103 15.82 -9.23 -4.66
CA GLU A 103 15.15 -10.45 -4.17
C GLU A 103 16.11 -11.63 -4.05
N VAL A 104 16.96 -11.86 -5.06
CA VAL A 104 18.00 -12.92 -5.00
C VAL A 104 18.95 -12.67 -3.82
N PHE A 105 19.34 -11.42 -3.58
CA PHE A 105 20.16 -11.07 -2.43
C PHE A 105 19.46 -11.35 -1.09
N ASP A 106 18.17 -11.00 -0.98
CA ASP A 106 17.34 -11.23 0.19
C ASP A 106 17.20 -12.73 0.52
N VAL A 107 16.88 -13.55 -0.48
CA VAL A 107 16.75 -15.01 -0.35
C VAL A 107 18.08 -15.67 0.04
N ASN A 108 19.19 -15.25 -0.59
CA ASN A 108 20.51 -15.75 -0.23
C ASN A 108 20.89 -15.38 1.20
N THR A 109 20.57 -14.15 1.62
CA THR A 109 20.84 -13.67 2.98
C THR A 109 20.03 -14.45 4.02
N ALA A 110 18.74 -14.66 3.78
CA ALA A 110 17.89 -15.50 4.63
C ALA A 110 18.43 -16.93 4.75
N SER A 111 18.80 -17.53 3.62
CA SER A 111 19.35 -18.90 3.59
C SER A 111 20.66 -19.03 4.37
N ILE A 112 21.56 -18.04 4.24
CA ILE A 112 22.82 -18.00 4.99
C ILE A 112 22.56 -17.79 6.48
N ALA A 113 21.63 -16.90 6.85
CA ALA A 113 21.27 -16.62 8.24
C ALA A 113 20.70 -17.87 8.95
N ASP A 114 19.91 -18.68 8.26
CA ASP A 114 19.36 -19.93 8.78
C ASP A 114 20.45 -21.00 9.02
N VAL A 115 21.42 -21.11 8.11
CA VAL A 115 22.51 -22.09 8.22
C VAL A 115 23.61 -21.64 9.20
N ASN A 116 23.78 -20.33 9.37
CA ASN A 116 24.80 -19.74 10.25
C ASN A 116 24.20 -18.66 11.16
N PRO A 117 23.46 -19.06 12.21
CA PRO A 117 22.78 -18.11 13.08
C PRO A 117 23.78 -17.33 13.93
N VAL A 118 24.05 -16.09 13.55
CA VAL A 118 24.92 -15.15 14.28
C VAL A 118 24.15 -14.27 15.29
N GLY A 119 23.07 -14.80 15.85
CA GLY A 119 22.21 -14.08 16.81
C GLY A 119 21.21 -13.10 16.19
N PHE A 120 21.07 -13.10 14.85
CA PHE A 120 20.06 -12.34 14.13
C PHE A 120 19.26 -13.27 13.22
N TYR A 121 17.93 -13.13 13.27
CA TYR A 121 17.02 -13.77 12.33
C TYR A 121 16.75 -12.82 11.18
N PHE A 122 16.91 -13.30 9.95
CA PHE A 122 16.62 -12.56 8.74
C PHE A 122 15.43 -13.19 8.03
N GLU A 123 14.30 -12.50 8.04
CA GLU A 123 13.08 -12.93 7.36
C GLU A 123 13.05 -12.38 5.93
N HIS A 124 12.95 -13.27 4.95
CA HIS A 124 12.74 -12.89 3.55
C HIS A 124 11.40 -12.14 3.39
N LYS A 125 11.43 -11.00 2.68
CA LYS A 125 10.24 -10.19 2.39
C LYS A 125 10.08 -10.03 0.88
N PRO A 126 9.19 -10.80 0.24
CA PRO A 126 9.04 -10.76 -1.22
C PRO A 126 8.63 -9.37 -1.71
N CYS A 127 9.05 -9.00 -2.92
CA CYS A 127 8.69 -7.71 -3.50
C CYS A 127 7.17 -7.67 -3.78
N PRO A 128 6.45 -6.65 -3.30
CA PRO A 128 5.01 -6.56 -3.53
C PRO A 128 4.64 -6.19 -4.99
N PHE A 129 5.60 -5.92 -5.88
CA PHE A 129 5.39 -5.29 -7.20
C PHE A 129 5.79 -6.13 -8.42
N THR A 130 6.20 -7.39 -8.27
CA THR A 130 6.53 -8.25 -9.43
C THR A 130 5.25 -8.73 -10.14
N ASP A 131 5.34 -9.23 -11.39
CA ASP A 131 4.20 -9.73 -12.20
C ASP A 131 3.45 -10.93 -11.56
N HIS A 132 3.99 -11.47 -10.46
CA HIS A 132 3.36 -12.47 -9.59
C HIS A 132 3.17 -11.96 -8.15
N GLY A 133 3.26 -10.65 -7.95
CA GLY A 133 3.16 -10.00 -6.66
C GLY A 133 1.78 -10.22 -6.08
N ASP A 134 1.73 -10.85 -4.92
CA ASP A 134 0.48 -11.14 -4.23
C ASP A 134 -0.38 -9.88 -4.01
N THR A 135 0.23 -8.69 -3.98
CA THR A 135 -0.46 -7.41 -3.80
C THR A 135 -1.50 -7.12 -4.88
N GLU A 136 -1.15 -7.12 -6.18
CA GLU A 136 -2.14 -6.76 -7.20
C GLU A 136 -3.22 -7.84 -7.32
N SER A 137 -2.85 -9.11 -7.15
CA SER A 137 -3.81 -10.22 -7.03
C SER A 137 -4.82 -9.98 -5.90
N ARG A 138 -4.34 -9.62 -4.71
CA ARG A 138 -5.20 -9.27 -3.57
C ARG A 138 -6.02 -8.01 -3.83
N ALA A 139 -5.46 -6.99 -4.47
CA ALA A 139 -6.19 -5.79 -4.83
C ALA A 139 -7.36 -6.11 -5.77
N MET A 140 -7.15 -6.95 -6.77
CA MET A 140 -8.22 -7.45 -7.66
C MET A 140 -9.26 -8.28 -6.92
N GLN A 141 -8.87 -9.08 -5.91
CA GLN A 141 -9.83 -9.79 -5.06
C GLN A 141 -10.65 -8.82 -4.21
N LEU A 142 -10.02 -7.81 -3.60
CA LEU A 142 -10.67 -6.76 -2.83
C LEU A 142 -11.65 -5.93 -3.68
N GLU A 143 -11.34 -5.73 -4.96
CA GLU A 143 -12.17 -4.99 -5.90
C GLU A 143 -13.53 -5.65 -6.15
N LYS A 144 -13.62 -6.99 -5.98
CA LYS A 144 -14.89 -7.72 -6.02
C LYS A 144 -15.83 -7.34 -4.88
N PHE A 145 -15.29 -6.85 -3.76
CA PHE A 145 -16.07 -6.34 -2.63
C PHE A 145 -16.40 -4.87 -2.83
N ASP A 146 -15.39 -4.05 -3.09
CA ASP A 146 -15.54 -2.62 -3.33
C ASP A 146 -14.30 -2.02 -4.03
N VAL A 147 -14.53 -1.20 -5.06
CA VAL A 147 -13.46 -0.57 -5.86
C VAL A 147 -12.60 0.38 -5.02
N SER A 148 -13.20 1.12 -4.08
CA SER A 148 -12.48 2.03 -3.19
C SER A 148 -11.67 1.30 -2.12
N LEU A 149 -12.09 0.10 -1.70
CA LEU A 149 -11.28 -0.79 -0.84
C LEU A 149 -9.98 -1.20 -1.55
N ALA A 150 -10.08 -1.69 -2.79
CA ALA A 150 -8.91 -2.08 -3.59
C ALA A 150 -7.95 -0.89 -3.80
N LYS A 151 -8.48 0.30 -4.09
CA LYS A 151 -7.67 1.53 -4.21
C LYS A 151 -6.95 1.87 -2.91
N THR A 152 -7.63 1.81 -1.77
CA THR A 152 -7.02 2.09 -0.45
C THR A 152 -5.89 1.11 -0.15
N TYR A 153 -6.08 -0.18 -0.48
CA TYR A 153 -5.05 -1.19 -0.31
C TYR A 153 -3.81 -0.97 -1.21
N ARG A 154 -4.00 -0.65 -2.50
CA ARG A 154 -2.88 -0.30 -3.40
C ARG A 154 -2.08 0.89 -2.85
N GLN A 155 -2.76 1.90 -2.33
CA GLN A 155 -2.13 3.07 -1.73
C GLN A 155 -1.25 2.76 -0.51
N VAL A 156 -1.49 1.67 0.22
CA VAL A 156 -0.60 1.24 1.32
C VAL A 156 0.82 1.07 0.80
N TRP A 157 0.97 0.32 -0.28
CA TRP A 157 2.26 -0.02 -0.87
C TRP A 157 2.87 1.14 -1.62
N GLU A 158 2.05 1.90 -2.35
CA GLU A 158 2.49 3.13 -2.98
C GLU A 158 3.10 4.06 -1.95
N VAL A 159 2.42 4.35 -0.84
CA VAL A 159 2.94 5.27 0.18
C VAL A 159 4.16 4.68 0.89
N LEU A 160 4.14 3.39 1.24
CA LEU A 160 5.26 2.73 1.93
C LEU A 160 6.57 2.82 1.12
N HIS A 161 6.48 2.73 -0.21
CA HIS A 161 7.65 2.63 -1.07
C HIS A 161 7.93 3.88 -1.92
N SER A 162 7.00 4.83 -2.05
CA SER A 162 7.19 6.06 -2.85
C SER A 162 7.38 7.33 -2.01
N THR A 163 6.92 7.33 -0.75
CA THR A 163 7.01 8.50 0.12
C THR A 163 8.32 8.49 0.91
N ARG A 164 8.91 9.67 1.12
CA ARG A 164 10.14 9.84 1.92
C ARG A 164 9.88 10.41 3.32
N ALA A 165 8.72 11.03 3.52
CA ALA A 165 8.34 11.64 4.79
C ALA A 165 7.43 10.67 5.57
N ASP A 166 8.00 9.94 6.52
CA ASP A 166 7.30 8.98 7.41
C ASP A 166 6.39 7.99 6.64
N PRO A 167 6.95 7.25 5.66
CA PRO A 167 6.16 6.34 4.82
C PRO A 167 5.47 5.24 5.63
N GLU A 168 6.11 4.77 6.71
CA GLU A 168 5.54 3.74 7.57
C GLU A 168 4.27 4.21 8.27
N ARG A 169 4.26 5.42 8.86
CA ARG A 169 3.05 5.92 9.54
C ARG A 169 1.88 6.09 8.57
N ALA A 170 2.16 6.61 7.38
CA ALA A 170 1.13 6.84 6.37
C ALA A 170 0.60 5.51 5.80
N ALA A 171 1.47 4.55 5.52
CA ALA A 171 1.08 3.20 5.09
C ALA A 171 0.30 2.44 6.17
N LEU A 172 0.70 2.56 7.44
CA LEU A 172 -0.03 1.99 8.58
C LEU A 172 -1.44 2.53 8.71
N TYR A 173 -1.61 3.84 8.54
CA TYR A 173 -2.93 4.46 8.52
C TYR A 173 -3.80 3.89 7.40
N LEU A 174 -3.26 3.78 6.18
CA LEU A 174 -3.99 3.22 5.04
C LEU A 174 -4.34 1.75 5.24
N MET A 175 -3.41 0.93 5.74
CA MET A 175 -3.66 -0.50 6.00
C MET A 175 -4.75 -0.69 7.05
N ARG A 176 -4.78 0.17 8.07
CA ARG A 176 -5.89 0.23 9.03
C ARG A 176 -7.22 0.55 8.34
N GLN A 177 -7.27 1.54 7.44
CA GLN A 177 -8.49 1.88 6.70
C GLN A 177 -8.94 0.74 5.80
N THR A 178 -8.01 0.05 5.13
CA THR A 178 -8.29 -1.16 4.36
C THR A 178 -8.99 -2.21 5.22
N TYR A 179 -8.46 -2.50 6.41
CA TYR A 179 -9.07 -3.45 7.34
C TYR A 179 -10.44 -3.02 7.84
N ASP A 180 -10.55 -1.78 8.32
CA ASP A 180 -11.81 -1.24 8.85
C ASP A 180 -12.89 -1.23 7.75
N HIS A 181 -12.53 -0.93 6.48
CA HIS A 181 -13.43 -0.97 5.34
C HIS A 181 -13.80 -2.41 4.92
N PHE A 182 -12.83 -3.32 4.82
CA PHE A 182 -13.05 -4.72 4.48
C PHE A 182 -14.03 -5.39 5.46
N PHE A 183 -13.78 -5.28 6.77
CA PHE A 183 -14.72 -5.79 7.78
C PHE A 183 -15.99 -4.92 7.90
N GLY A 184 -15.95 -3.68 7.41
CA GLY A 184 -17.13 -2.84 7.19
C GLY A 184 -18.15 -3.48 6.26
N ILE A 185 -17.65 -4.05 5.16
CA ILE A 185 -18.45 -4.74 4.13
C ILE A 185 -18.90 -6.11 4.64
N LEU A 186 -17.99 -6.92 5.19
CA LEU A 186 -18.29 -8.29 5.61
C LEU A 186 -19.19 -8.35 6.85
N ALA A 187 -19.06 -7.39 7.76
CA ALA A 187 -19.75 -7.38 9.04
C ALA A 187 -20.42 -6.02 9.30
N PRO A 188 -21.50 -5.68 8.58
CA PRO A 188 -22.27 -4.46 8.84
C PRO A 188 -22.77 -4.41 10.28
N ASP A 189 -22.74 -3.23 10.92
CA ASP A 189 -23.02 -3.09 12.35
C ASP A 189 -24.41 -3.59 12.75
N ASP A 190 -25.43 -3.38 11.89
CA ASP A 190 -26.79 -3.86 12.11
C ASP A 190 -26.85 -5.39 12.14
N LYS A 191 -26.08 -6.06 11.27
CA LYS A 191 -25.98 -7.52 11.20
C LYS A 191 -25.21 -8.09 12.38
N VAL A 192 -24.11 -7.46 12.78
CA VAL A 192 -23.34 -7.89 13.95
C VAL A 192 -24.19 -7.81 15.22
N ARG A 193 -24.96 -6.73 15.40
CA ARG A 193 -25.86 -6.58 16.57
C ARG A 193 -26.98 -7.61 16.64
N GLN A 194 -27.35 -8.22 15.50
CA GLN A 194 -28.34 -9.30 15.43
C GLN A 194 -27.71 -10.68 15.65
N SER A 195 -26.38 -10.77 15.74
CA SER A 195 -25.67 -12.02 15.90
C SER A 195 -25.57 -12.45 17.36
N ASN A 196 -25.43 -13.76 17.59
CA ASN A 196 -25.29 -14.32 18.94
C ASN A 196 -24.01 -13.90 19.67
N GLY A 197 -22.99 -13.43 18.94
CA GLY A 197 -21.71 -13.00 19.52
C GLY A 197 -21.69 -11.56 20.00
N TRP A 198 -22.73 -10.76 19.70
CA TRP A 198 -22.79 -9.37 20.12
C TRP A 198 -23.51 -9.22 21.47
N GLU A 199 -22.89 -8.45 22.36
CA GLU A 199 -23.46 -8.11 23.65
C GLU A 199 -23.51 -6.59 23.83
N LYS A 200 -24.62 -6.09 24.37
CA LYS A 200 -24.79 -4.68 24.70
C LYS A 200 -23.72 -4.22 25.67
N LYS A 201 -22.96 -3.18 25.31
CA LYS A 201 -21.86 -2.67 26.13
C LYS A 201 -22.37 -1.83 27.30
N PRO A 202 -21.65 -1.80 28.44
CA PRO A 202 -22.03 -0.96 29.57
C PRO A 202 -21.84 0.53 29.26
N ARG A 203 -22.68 1.40 29.85
CA ARG A 203 -22.56 2.87 29.88
C ARG A 203 -22.69 3.56 28.51
N ASP A 204 -21.67 4.30 28.09
CA ASP A 204 -21.77 5.45 27.18
C ASP A 204 -21.91 5.09 25.69
N LYS A 205 -21.71 3.81 25.34
CA LYS A 205 -21.81 3.33 23.94
C LYS A 205 -22.46 1.95 23.86
N PRO A 206 -23.74 1.83 24.26
CA PRO A 206 -24.41 0.53 24.39
C PRO A 206 -24.45 -0.27 23.08
N ASP A 207 -24.57 0.44 21.96
CA ASP A 207 -24.71 -0.15 20.63
C ASP A 207 -23.38 -0.22 19.86
N GLN A 208 -22.26 -0.06 20.56
CA GLN A 208 -20.94 -0.16 19.95
C GLN A 208 -20.66 -1.60 19.53
N VAL A 209 -20.28 -1.75 18.26
CA VAL A 209 -19.71 -2.99 17.73
C VAL A 209 -18.19 -2.87 17.80
N THR A 210 -17.55 -3.88 18.38
CA THR A 210 -16.10 -3.99 18.48
C THR A 210 -15.53 -4.71 17.26
N ARG A 211 -14.22 -4.55 17.04
CA ARG A 211 -13.53 -5.24 15.94
C ARG A 211 -13.55 -6.76 16.09
N ILE A 212 -13.44 -7.26 17.31
CA ILE A 212 -13.48 -8.71 17.54
C ILE A 212 -14.86 -9.28 17.18
N GLU A 213 -15.94 -8.59 17.54
CA GLU A 213 -17.31 -9.00 17.17
C GLU A 213 -17.52 -8.97 15.65
N ARG A 214 -16.96 -7.97 14.94
CA ARG A 214 -17.00 -7.95 13.47
C ARG A 214 -16.26 -9.14 12.86
N ILE A 215 -15.09 -9.47 13.39
CA ILE A 215 -14.29 -10.60 12.91
C ILE A 215 -15.01 -11.93 13.18
N GLU A 216 -15.55 -12.12 14.39
CA GLU A 216 -16.32 -13.30 14.76
C GLU A 216 -17.56 -13.46 13.88
N TYR A 217 -18.32 -12.38 13.67
CA TYR A 217 -19.45 -12.38 12.75
C TYR A 217 -19.01 -12.72 11.33
N ALA A 218 -17.98 -12.05 10.80
CA ALA A 218 -17.51 -12.28 9.44
C ALA A 218 -17.06 -13.73 9.23
N ALA A 219 -16.34 -14.31 10.20
CA ALA A 219 -15.90 -15.70 10.14
C ALA A 219 -17.09 -16.66 10.08
N HIS A 220 -18.08 -16.47 10.94
CA HIS A 220 -19.25 -17.35 10.98
C HIS A 220 -20.20 -17.17 9.81
N ALA A 221 -20.29 -15.96 9.25
CA ALA A 221 -21.20 -15.64 8.15
C ALA A 221 -20.64 -16.03 6.78
N HIS A 222 -19.32 -15.96 6.59
CA HIS A 222 -18.67 -16.06 5.28
C HIS A 222 -17.66 -17.21 5.15
N ILE A 223 -17.51 -18.06 6.17
CA ILE A 223 -16.64 -19.26 6.12
C ILE A 223 -17.43 -20.47 6.58
N SER A 224 -17.74 -21.38 5.65
CA SER A 224 -18.56 -22.57 5.90
C SER A 224 -17.85 -23.60 6.78
N ASP A 225 -16.54 -23.74 6.59
CA ASP A 225 -15.70 -24.64 7.39
C ASP A 225 -15.49 -24.06 8.80
N GLN A 226 -16.13 -24.69 9.79
CA GLN A 226 -16.09 -24.24 11.18
C GLN A 226 -14.68 -24.24 11.76
N ILE A 227 -13.81 -25.17 11.34
CA ILE A 227 -12.42 -25.22 11.83
C ILE A 227 -11.66 -24.01 11.28
N LYS A 228 -11.80 -23.71 9.98
CA LYS A 228 -11.20 -22.52 9.38
C LYS A 228 -11.74 -21.23 10.00
N ALA A 229 -13.05 -21.13 10.21
CA ALA A 229 -13.65 -19.98 10.88
C ALA A 229 -13.04 -19.75 12.27
N GLN A 230 -12.88 -20.80 13.09
CA GLN A 230 -12.25 -20.70 14.40
C GLN A 230 -10.76 -20.31 14.33
N ILE A 231 -10.02 -20.80 13.32
CA ILE A 231 -8.63 -20.37 13.08
C ILE A 231 -8.57 -18.87 12.76
N MET A 232 -9.47 -18.36 11.91
CA MET A 232 -9.52 -16.94 11.57
C MET A 232 -9.94 -16.06 12.75
N ILE A 233 -10.83 -16.55 13.62
CA ILE A 233 -11.18 -15.86 14.88
C ILE A 233 -9.97 -15.86 15.82
N ALA A 234 -9.24 -16.97 15.94
CA ALA A 234 -8.06 -17.04 16.79
C ALA A 234 -6.93 -16.10 16.31
N SER A 235 -6.77 -15.95 14.98
CA SER A 235 -5.79 -15.04 14.39
C SER A 235 -6.14 -13.55 14.60
N ALA A 236 -7.39 -13.25 14.97
CA ALA A 236 -7.85 -11.89 15.28
C ALA A 236 -7.09 -11.24 16.45
N LYS A 237 -6.68 -12.02 17.45
CA LYS A 237 -6.01 -11.49 18.66
C LYS A 237 -4.64 -10.85 18.31
N PRO A 238 -3.74 -11.52 17.57
CA PRO A 238 -2.55 -10.89 17.01
C PRO A 238 -2.85 -9.62 16.19
N ILE A 239 -3.87 -9.62 15.32
CA ILE A 239 -4.24 -8.43 14.53
C ILE A 239 -4.58 -7.27 15.45
N LEU A 240 -5.38 -7.50 16.48
CA LEU A 240 -5.75 -6.45 17.44
C LEU A 240 -4.53 -5.92 18.20
N LYS A 241 -3.55 -6.77 18.52
CA LYS A 241 -2.28 -6.31 19.10
C LYS A 241 -1.50 -5.44 18.12
N VAL A 242 -1.39 -5.86 16.85
CA VAL A 242 -0.76 -5.05 15.80
C VAL A 242 -1.48 -3.71 15.69
N TYR A 243 -2.81 -3.72 15.59
CA TYR A 243 -3.67 -2.54 15.53
C TYR A 243 -3.50 -1.60 16.73
N MET A 244 -3.39 -2.15 17.95
CA MET A 244 -3.11 -1.39 19.16
C MET A 244 -1.70 -0.77 19.13
N ALA A 245 -0.70 -1.51 18.65
CA ALA A 245 0.63 -0.99 18.40
C ALA A 245 0.60 0.13 17.36
N LEU A 246 -0.26 0.05 16.33
CA LEU A 246 -0.46 1.13 15.35
C LEU A 246 -1.02 2.39 16.00
N ASN A 247 -2.05 2.24 16.86
CA ASN A 247 -2.58 3.38 17.60
C ASN A 247 -1.51 4.03 18.51
N GLN A 248 -0.57 3.25 19.03
CA GLN A 248 0.56 3.79 19.80
C GLN A 248 1.61 4.47 18.90
N ALA A 249 1.89 3.92 17.72
CA ALA A 249 2.74 4.53 16.70
C ALA A 249 2.23 5.91 16.22
N HIS A 250 0.92 6.15 16.31
CA HIS A 250 0.31 7.44 16.01
C HIS A 250 0.49 8.48 17.12
N LYS A 251 1.01 8.11 18.31
CA LYS A 251 1.39 9.08 19.33
C LYS A 251 2.57 9.92 18.84
N ARG A 252 2.68 11.16 19.33
CA ARG A 252 3.80 12.04 19.01
C ARG A 252 5.09 11.40 19.53
N GLY A 253 6.04 11.10 18.64
CA GLY A 253 7.29 10.43 18.95
C GLY A 253 7.91 9.76 17.72
N GLU A 254 9.15 9.29 17.88
CA GLU A 254 9.84 8.49 16.86
C GLU A 254 9.15 7.14 16.68
N LEU A 255 8.85 6.81 15.43
CA LEU A 255 8.30 5.53 15.03
C LEU A 255 9.45 4.56 14.76
N ASP A 256 9.42 3.39 15.39
CA ASP A 256 10.30 2.28 15.04
C ASP A 256 9.90 1.73 13.65
N SER A 257 10.62 2.17 12.61
CA SER A 257 10.33 1.85 11.20
C SER A 257 10.28 0.33 10.96
N ASN A 258 11.18 -0.44 11.56
CA ASN A 258 11.21 -1.89 11.40
C ASN A 258 9.97 -2.56 11.97
N LYS A 259 9.56 -2.19 13.19
CA LYS A 259 8.31 -2.71 13.78
C LYS A 259 7.08 -2.30 12.97
N ALA A 260 7.06 -1.07 12.46
CA ALA A 260 5.96 -0.58 11.64
C ALA A 260 5.84 -1.35 10.32
N ARG A 261 6.96 -1.57 9.61
CA ARG A 261 6.99 -2.41 8.40
C ARG A 261 6.52 -3.83 8.70
N ASN A 262 7.06 -4.47 9.73
CA ASN A 262 6.65 -5.83 10.13
C ASN A 262 5.15 -5.90 10.44
N ALA A 263 4.59 -4.87 11.07
CA ALA A 263 3.16 -4.77 11.29
C ALA A 263 2.35 -4.68 9.98
N ILE A 264 2.79 -3.90 8.99
CA ILE A 264 2.16 -3.82 7.66
C ILE A 264 2.15 -5.19 6.99
N TYR A 265 3.30 -5.88 6.93
CA TYR A 265 3.41 -7.21 6.33
C TYR A 265 2.57 -8.25 7.06
N ALA A 266 2.53 -8.22 8.40
CA ALA A 266 1.71 -9.13 9.18
C ALA A 266 0.21 -8.92 8.92
N MET A 267 -0.24 -7.67 8.80
CA MET A 267 -1.61 -7.35 8.39
C MET A 267 -1.87 -7.79 6.95
N ASP A 268 -0.98 -7.50 6.02
CA ASP A 268 -1.13 -7.97 4.64
C ASP A 268 -1.31 -9.50 4.54
N LYS A 269 -0.48 -10.26 5.25
CA LYS A 269 -0.56 -11.72 5.29
C LYS A 269 -1.92 -12.19 5.80
N VAL A 270 -2.39 -11.61 6.91
CA VAL A 270 -3.70 -11.94 7.46
C VAL A 270 -4.82 -11.60 6.48
N LEU A 271 -4.77 -10.43 5.83
CA LEU A 271 -5.77 -10.05 4.82
C LEU A 271 -5.79 -11.06 3.68
N SER A 272 -4.61 -11.51 3.24
CA SER A 272 -4.48 -12.59 2.26
C SER A 272 -5.13 -13.89 2.72
N GLU A 273 -4.91 -14.29 3.98
CA GLU A 273 -5.52 -15.49 4.55
C GLU A 273 -7.06 -15.38 4.58
N TRP A 274 -7.61 -14.21 4.92
CA TRP A 274 -9.04 -13.95 4.85
C TRP A 274 -9.59 -14.06 3.43
N LEU A 275 -8.96 -13.39 2.46
CA LEU A 275 -9.38 -13.42 1.06
C LEU A 275 -9.37 -14.84 0.49
N ASN A 276 -8.40 -15.66 0.89
CA ASN A 276 -8.29 -17.06 0.46
C ASN A 276 -9.25 -18.03 1.19
N THR A 277 -9.86 -17.59 2.29
CA THR A 277 -10.69 -18.46 3.17
C THR A 277 -12.19 -18.19 3.03
N ILE A 278 -12.58 -16.96 2.69
CA ILE A 278 -13.99 -16.58 2.52
C ILE A 278 -14.61 -17.33 1.32
N ASP A 279 -15.83 -17.83 1.53
CA ASP A 279 -16.66 -18.40 0.48
C ASP A 279 -17.39 -17.28 -0.28
N LEU A 280 -16.87 -16.89 -1.45
CA LEU A 280 -17.48 -15.90 -2.37
C LEU A 280 -18.41 -16.54 -3.40
#